data_AF-A0A7Y2HT18-F1
#
_entry.id   AF-A0A7Y2HT18-F1
#
_cell.length_a   1.000
_cell.length_b   1.000
_cell.length_c   1.000
_cell.angle_alpha   90.00
_cell.angle_beta   90.00
_cell.angle_gamma   90.00
#
_symmetry.space_group_name_H-M   'P 1'
#
loop_
_entity.id
_entity.type
_entity.pdbx_description
1 polymer ?
#
loop_
_entity_poly.entity_id
_entity_poly.type
_entity_poly.pdbx_seq_one_letter_code
_entity_poly.pdbx_strand_id
1 'polypeptide(L)'
;MAVPVTPYAAVSTAPPTVPESIVAEAIEEQYALNGGFTPLISERDQNFRLSSGSGKDYVVKVTSLAETPLASAFRTAVLRHLEDLGTRGVPRLVRTGDGGCGGELEYEGQCYALRVVRYLDGDLLASVAIDPVLARDFGTKLAAFDTALGGFRHAGESPLLLWDLQRATELRELLGFIDDGALGRRVARAIDDFEANVAPQIKALRTQVIHGDANPENILVAPSRRSVSGFIDFGDMLR
;
A
#
# COMPACT_ATOMS: atom_id res chain seq x y z
N MET A 1 7.40 2.53 27.40
CA MET A 1 6.17 3.33 27.17
C MET A 1 5.82 3.22 25.71
N ALA A 2 4.59 2.81 25.38
CA ALA A 2 4.14 2.77 23.99
C ALA A 2 4.13 4.22 23.44
N VAL A 3 4.82 4.45 22.32
CA VAL A 3 4.73 5.72 21.59
C VAL A 3 3.28 5.89 21.15
N PRO A 4 2.61 7.03 21.40
CA PRO A 4 1.26 7.25 20.90
C PRO A 4 1.26 7.09 19.39
N VAL A 5 0.43 6.20 18.85
CA VAL A 5 0.23 6.08 17.40
C VAL A 5 -0.51 7.33 16.96
N THR A 6 0.24 8.33 16.49
CA THR A 6 -0.32 9.49 15.82
C THR A 6 -0.42 9.20 14.33
N PRO A 7 -1.40 9.75 13.61
CA PRO A 7 -1.44 9.61 12.14
C PRO A 7 -0.19 10.17 11.46
N TYR A 8 0.55 11.06 12.14
CA TYR A 8 1.81 11.63 11.68
C TYR A 8 2.98 10.65 11.72
N ALA A 9 2.97 9.67 12.63
CA ALA A 9 4.08 8.73 12.82
C ALA A 9 4.40 7.97 11.52
N ALA A 10 3.38 7.64 10.73
CA ALA A 10 3.55 6.94 9.45
C ALA A 10 4.29 7.79 8.39
N VAL A 11 4.22 9.12 8.48
CA VAL A 11 4.87 10.05 7.53
C VAL A 11 6.20 10.58 8.06
N SER A 12 6.39 10.63 9.38
CA SER A 12 7.61 11.14 10.00
C SER A 12 8.68 10.08 10.26
N THR A 13 8.36 8.79 10.15
CA THR A 13 9.31 7.71 10.44
C THR A 13 10.16 7.41 9.22
N ALA A 14 11.49 7.44 9.38
CA ALA A 14 12.40 7.03 8.33
C ALA A 14 12.19 5.55 7.96
N PRO A 15 12.28 5.19 6.67
CA PRO A 15 12.27 3.79 6.25
C PRO A 15 13.42 2.98 6.88
N PRO A 16 13.25 1.65 7.01
CA PRO A 16 14.35 0.78 7.38
C PRO A 16 15.56 0.97 6.45
N THR A 17 16.76 0.91 7.03
CA THR A 17 18.02 0.91 6.28
C THR A 17 18.81 -0.34 6.65
N VAL A 18 18.25 -1.50 6.34
CA VAL A 18 18.89 -2.80 6.58
C VAL A 18 19.83 -3.10 5.42
N PRO A 19 21.08 -3.55 5.67
CA PRO A 19 21.99 -3.94 4.60
C PRO A 19 21.40 -5.06 3.74
N GLU A 20 21.55 -4.93 2.42
CA GLU A 20 21.03 -5.91 1.45
C GLU A 20 21.47 -7.35 1.77
N SER A 21 22.71 -7.54 2.24
CA SER A 21 23.22 -8.87 2.60
C SER A 21 22.43 -9.53 3.74
N ILE A 22 21.97 -8.76 4.72
CA ILE A 22 21.16 -9.28 5.84
C ILE A 22 19.75 -9.62 5.37
N VAL A 23 19.18 -8.78 4.49
CA VAL A 23 17.88 -9.07 3.87
C VAL A 23 17.97 -10.33 3.01
N ALA A 24 19.03 -10.47 2.21
CA ALA A 24 19.24 -11.63 1.34
C ALA A 24 19.36 -12.93 2.14
N GLU A 25 20.14 -12.93 3.24
CA GLU A 25 20.28 -14.09 4.14
C GLU A 25 18.93 -14.53 4.72
N ALA A 26 18.14 -13.59 5.25
CA ALA A 26 16.82 -13.89 5.80
C ALA A 26 15.84 -14.43 4.72
N ILE A 27 15.93 -13.92 3.49
CA ILE A 27 15.09 -14.37 2.37
C ILE A 27 15.49 -15.77 1.89
N GLU A 28 16.78 -16.08 1.85
CA GLU A 28 17.27 -17.43 1.53
C GLU A 28 16.81 -18.43 2.60
N GLU A 29 16.98 -18.10 3.88
CA GLU A 29 16.61 -18.97 5.00
C GLU A 29 15.10 -19.24 5.07
N GLN A 30 14.28 -18.18 4.99
CA GLN A 30 12.85 -18.30 5.28
C GLN A 30 11.99 -18.56 4.05
N TYR A 31 12.44 -18.18 2.85
CA TYR A 31 11.66 -18.32 1.62
C TYR A 31 12.31 -19.28 0.60
N ALA A 32 13.54 -19.75 0.85
CA ALA A 32 14.33 -20.53 -0.10
C ALA A 32 14.47 -19.82 -1.46
N LEU A 33 14.59 -18.49 -1.43
CA LEU A 33 14.77 -17.65 -2.60
C LEU A 33 16.15 -17.00 -2.58
N ASN A 34 16.80 -16.98 -3.74
CA ASN A 34 18.11 -16.39 -3.96
C ASN A 34 18.11 -15.64 -5.30
N GLY A 35 19.05 -14.69 -5.46
CA GLY A 35 19.12 -13.89 -6.67
C GLY A 35 19.73 -12.50 -6.45
N GLY A 36 19.63 -11.66 -7.48
CA GLY A 36 20.09 -10.27 -7.41
C GLY A 36 19.01 -9.36 -6.84
N PHE A 37 19.38 -8.53 -5.86
CA PHE A 37 18.51 -7.52 -5.28
C PHE A 37 18.73 -6.17 -5.98
N THR A 38 17.66 -5.42 -6.19
CA THR A 38 17.72 -4.05 -6.71
C THR A 38 16.77 -3.20 -5.88
N PRO A 39 17.24 -2.09 -5.27
CA PRO A 39 16.38 -1.21 -4.50
C PRO A 39 15.19 -0.70 -5.32
N LEU A 40 14.02 -0.66 -4.69
CA LEU A 40 12.82 -0.03 -5.22
C LEU A 40 12.50 1.21 -4.37
N ILE A 41 11.99 2.25 -5.02
CA ILE A 41 11.53 3.46 -4.34
C ILE A 41 10.35 3.07 -3.43
N SER A 42 10.37 3.59 -2.21
CA SER A 42 9.35 3.34 -1.20
C SER A 42 9.38 4.45 -0.16
N GLU A 43 8.20 4.85 0.32
CA GLU A 43 8.06 5.96 1.26
C GLU A 43 8.25 5.54 2.73
N ARG A 44 7.75 4.35 3.10
CA ARG A 44 7.72 3.88 4.50
C ARG A 44 8.55 2.61 4.72
N ASP A 45 8.49 1.69 3.77
CA ASP A 45 9.19 0.39 3.83
C ASP A 45 10.51 0.46 3.07
N GLN A 46 11.39 -0.53 3.27
CA GLN A 46 12.54 -0.74 2.40
C GLN A 46 12.22 -1.86 1.41
N ASN A 47 12.05 -1.51 0.15
CA ASN A 47 11.61 -2.46 -0.89
C ASN A 47 12.77 -2.83 -1.81
N PHE A 48 12.81 -4.09 -2.22
CA PHE A 48 13.75 -4.59 -3.21
C PHE A 48 13.01 -5.42 -4.25
N ARG A 49 13.45 -5.32 -5.51
CA ARG A 49 13.17 -6.34 -6.52
C ARG A 49 14.22 -7.44 -6.37
N LEU A 50 13.76 -8.67 -6.17
CA LEU A 50 14.59 -9.87 -6.19
C LEU A 50 14.44 -10.56 -7.55
N SER A 51 15.52 -10.59 -8.31
CA SER A 51 15.64 -11.29 -9.59
C SER A 51 16.20 -12.69 -9.38
N SER A 52 15.34 -13.71 -9.36
CA SER A 52 15.73 -15.08 -8.97
C SER A 52 16.44 -15.91 -10.07
N GLY A 53 16.58 -15.36 -11.27
CA GLY A 53 17.15 -16.08 -12.42
C GLY A 53 16.26 -17.20 -12.99
N SER A 54 15.22 -17.64 -12.27
CA SER A 54 14.27 -18.67 -12.72
C SER A 54 13.12 -18.13 -13.57
N GLY A 55 13.23 -16.89 -14.07
CA GLY A 55 12.18 -16.20 -14.82
C GLY A 55 10.98 -15.74 -13.98
N LYS A 56 11.12 -15.69 -12.65
CA LYS A 56 10.12 -15.14 -11.72
C LYS A 56 10.80 -14.17 -10.78
N ASP A 57 10.34 -12.92 -10.78
CA ASP A 57 10.84 -11.91 -9.88
C ASP A 57 9.89 -11.72 -8.71
N TYR A 58 10.43 -11.14 -7.64
CA TYR A 58 9.70 -10.88 -6.40
C TYR A 58 9.92 -9.45 -5.93
N VAL A 59 8.97 -8.93 -5.18
CA VAL A 59 9.16 -7.74 -4.36
C VAL A 59 9.34 -8.21 -2.93
N VAL A 60 10.52 -7.93 -2.37
CA VAL A 60 10.84 -8.13 -0.97
C VAL A 60 10.62 -6.80 -0.25
N LYS A 61 9.81 -6.81 0.81
CA LYS A 61 9.53 -5.65 1.64
C LYS A 61 10.05 -5.87 3.05
N VAL A 62 10.94 -5.00 3.52
CA VAL A 62 11.27 -4.85 4.94
C VAL A 62 10.36 -3.77 5.51
N THR A 63 9.48 -4.19 6.40
CA THR A 63 8.39 -3.36 6.91
C THR A 63 8.90 -2.31 7.89
N SER A 64 8.39 -1.09 7.80
CA SER A 64 8.66 -0.04 8.78
C SER A 64 8.30 -0.46 10.20
N LEU A 65 9.12 -0.09 11.19
CA LEU A 65 8.80 -0.29 12.61
C LEU A 65 7.60 0.55 13.09
N ALA A 66 7.18 1.55 12.30
CA ALA A 66 5.96 2.30 12.57
C ALA A 66 4.69 1.52 12.21
N GLU A 67 4.78 0.45 11.42
CA GLU A 67 3.63 -0.38 11.09
C GLU A 67 3.23 -1.25 12.29
N THR A 68 1.94 -1.21 12.64
CA THR A 68 1.41 -2.07 13.70
C THR A 68 1.20 -3.51 13.20
N PRO A 69 1.32 -4.52 14.07
CA PRO A 69 1.01 -5.91 13.70
C PRO A 69 -0.41 -6.10 13.13
N LEU A 70 -1.37 -5.30 13.61
CA LEU A 70 -2.76 -5.35 13.14
C LEU A 70 -2.91 -4.83 11.69
N ALA A 71 -2.19 -3.76 11.33
CA ALA A 71 -2.15 -3.27 9.96
C ALA A 71 -1.46 -4.27 9.02
N SER A 72 -0.37 -4.89 9.49
CA SER A 72 0.33 -5.92 8.72
C SER A 72 -0.54 -7.16 8.49
N ALA A 73 -1.26 -7.61 9.52
CA ALA A 73 -2.22 -8.70 9.41
C ALA A 73 -3.37 -8.38 8.44
N PHE A 74 -3.88 -7.13 8.47
CA PHE A 74 -4.91 -6.66 7.54
C PHE A 74 -4.45 -6.74 6.08
N ARG A 75 -3.26 -6.22 5.77
CA ARG A 75 -2.70 -6.26 4.41
C ARG A 75 -2.52 -7.69 3.91
N THR A 76 -1.98 -8.56 4.76
CA THR A 76 -1.85 -9.99 4.46
C THR A 76 -3.21 -10.64 4.21
N ALA A 77 -4.21 -10.34 5.04
CA ALA A 77 -5.56 -10.90 4.90
C ALA A 77 -6.23 -10.47 3.59
N VAL A 78 -6.07 -9.22 3.15
CA VAL A 78 -6.61 -8.74 1.87
C VAL A 78 -5.97 -9.48 0.69
N LEU A 79 -4.64 -9.58 0.66
CA LEU A 79 -3.95 -10.28 -0.44
C LEU A 79 -4.33 -11.77 -0.50
N ARG A 80 -4.50 -12.42 0.66
CA ARG A 80 -5.01 -13.80 0.74
C ARG A 80 -6.43 -13.91 0.20
N HIS A 81 -7.33 -13.02 0.61
CA HIS A 81 -8.72 -13.00 0.13
C HIS A 81 -8.79 -12.85 -1.40
N LEU A 82 -8.01 -11.94 -1.96
CA LEU A 82 -7.91 -11.76 -3.41
C LEU A 82 -7.32 -12.99 -4.11
N GLU A 83 -6.36 -13.66 -3.47
CA GLU A 83 -5.78 -14.91 -3.96
C GLU A 83 -6.81 -16.05 -3.98
N ASP A 84 -7.56 -16.23 -2.90
CA ASP A 84 -8.60 -17.26 -2.76
C ASP A 84 -9.74 -17.06 -3.78
N LEU A 85 -10.06 -15.82 -4.12
CA LEU A 85 -10.99 -15.48 -5.20
C LEU A 85 -10.41 -15.66 -6.62
N GLY A 86 -9.11 -15.96 -6.74
CA GLY A 86 -8.43 -16.08 -8.04
C GLY A 86 -8.28 -14.75 -8.78
N THR A 87 -8.33 -13.62 -8.05
CA THR A 87 -8.20 -12.27 -8.64
C THR A 87 -6.83 -12.15 -9.32
N ARG A 88 -6.82 -11.59 -10.53
CA ARG A 88 -5.60 -11.38 -11.35
C ARG A 88 -5.17 -9.92 -11.30
N GLY A 89 -3.90 -9.66 -11.62
CA GLY A 89 -3.37 -8.30 -11.63
C GLY A 89 -3.22 -7.71 -10.23
N VAL A 90 -2.98 -8.56 -9.23
CA VAL A 90 -2.68 -8.15 -7.85
C VAL A 90 -1.49 -8.96 -7.34
N PRO A 91 -0.67 -8.42 -6.42
CA PRO A 91 0.49 -9.13 -5.90
C PRO A 91 0.06 -10.41 -5.18
N ARG A 92 0.78 -11.52 -5.42
CA ARG A 92 0.55 -12.78 -4.72
C ARG A 92 1.60 -13.00 -3.66
N LEU A 93 1.17 -13.32 -2.44
CA LEU A 93 2.07 -13.65 -1.34
C LEU A 93 2.92 -14.87 -1.69
N VAL A 94 4.20 -14.78 -1.40
CA VAL A 94 5.08 -15.95 -1.37
C VAL A 94 5.06 -16.49 0.06
N ARG A 95 4.92 -17.81 0.19
CA ARG A 95 4.92 -18.45 1.50
C ARG A 95 6.35 -18.67 1.98
N THR A 96 6.55 -18.53 3.28
CA THR A 96 7.76 -18.99 3.96
C THR A 96 7.83 -20.52 3.94
N GLY A 97 8.99 -21.09 4.25
CA GLY A 97 9.23 -22.54 4.25
C GLY A 97 8.34 -23.31 5.23
N ASP A 98 7.86 -22.65 6.29
CA ASP A 98 6.89 -23.18 7.25
C ASP A 98 5.41 -23.03 6.81
N GLY A 99 5.17 -22.42 5.65
CA GLY A 99 3.83 -22.17 5.09
C GLY A 99 3.17 -20.85 5.50
N GLY A 100 3.85 -20.04 6.32
CA GLY A 100 3.45 -18.68 6.71
C GLY A 100 3.40 -17.69 5.53
N CYS A 101 2.91 -16.47 5.80
CA CYS A 101 2.80 -15.37 4.81
C CYS A 101 3.71 -14.17 5.13
N GLY A 102 4.58 -14.30 6.12
CA GLY A 102 5.48 -13.26 6.57
C GLY A 102 6.66 -13.90 7.27
N GLY A 103 7.81 -13.27 7.12
CA GLY A 103 9.05 -13.62 7.80
C GLY A 103 9.47 -12.49 8.71
N GLU A 104 10.61 -12.64 9.37
CA GLU A 104 11.18 -11.64 10.27
C GLU A 104 12.69 -11.58 10.10
N LEU A 105 13.31 -10.43 10.31
CA LEU A 105 14.77 -10.34 10.42
C LEU A 105 15.14 -9.48 11.62
N GLU A 106 16.30 -9.77 12.21
CA GLU A 106 16.89 -8.94 13.26
C GLU A 106 18.06 -8.12 12.71
N TYR A 107 18.07 -6.82 12.99
CA TYR A 107 19.17 -5.94 12.63
C TYR A 107 19.29 -4.82 13.67
N GLU A 108 20.50 -4.59 14.20
CA GLU A 108 20.79 -3.56 15.22
C GLU A 108 19.85 -3.60 16.44
N GLY A 109 19.46 -4.81 16.87
CA GLY A 109 18.56 -5.02 18.01
C GLY A 109 17.09 -4.69 17.75
N GLN A 110 16.71 -4.47 16.48
CA GLN A 110 15.32 -4.31 16.04
C GLN A 110 14.89 -5.56 15.27
N CYS A 111 13.62 -5.94 15.42
CA CYS A 111 12.98 -7.01 14.65
C CYS A 111 12.08 -6.38 13.59
N TYR A 112 12.37 -6.66 12.32
CA TYR A 112 11.62 -6.15 11.17
C TYR A 112 10.79 -7.27 10.55
N ALA A 113 9.52 -7.00 10.25
CA ALA A 113 8.71 -7.94 9.49
C ALA A 113 9.08 -7.92 7.99
N LEU A 114 9.26 -9.11 7.42
CA LEU A 114 9.47 -9.34 6.01
C LEU A 114 8.20 -9.80 5.32
N ARG A 115 7.92 -9.23 4.15
CA ARG A 115 6.87 -9.72 3.26
C ARG A 115 7.43 -9.87 1.85
N VAL A 116 7.14 -11.01 1.24
CA VAL A 116 7.53 -11.28 -0.15
C VAL A 116 6.26 -11.48 -0.99
N VAL A 117 6.18 -10.75 -2.10
CA VAL A 117 5.11 -10.93 -3.10
C VAL A 117 5.72 -11.15 -4.47
N ARG A 118 4.99 -11.82 -5.37
CA ARG A 118 5.39 -11.94 -6.77
C ARG A 118 5.43 -10.56 -7.43
N TYR A 119 6.50 -10.30 -8.16
CA TYR A 119 6.60 -9.12 -9.01
C TYR A 119 5.55 -9.21 -10.14
N LEU A 120 4.91 -8.09 -10.43
CA LEU A 120 3.98 -7.97 -11.55
C LEU A 120 4.66 -7.22 -12.68
N ASP A 121 4.73 -7.86 -13.86
CA ASP A 121 5.27 -7.22 -15.05
C ASP A 121 4.29 -6.17 -15.61
N GLY A 122 4.84 -5.05 -16.05
CA GLY A 122 4.10 -3.97 -16.67
C GLY A 122 4.86 -2.66 -16.62
N ASP A 123 4.45 -1.72 -17.46
CA ASP A 123 4.87 -0.32 -17.34
C ASP A 123 3.94 0.38 -16.34
N LEU A 124 4.43 1.40 -15.62
CA LEU A 124 3.58 2.23 -14.78
C LEU A 124 2.61 3.04 -15.65
N LEU A 125 1.38 3.23 -15.19
CA LEU A 125 0.39 4.09 -15.84
C LEU A 125 0.91 5.53 -15.95
N ALA A 126 1.71 5.99 -14.98
CA ALA A 126 2.41 7.27 -15.00
C ALA A 126 3.35 7.45 -16.20
N SER A 127 3.84 6.36 -16.80
CA SER A 127 4.77 6.38 -17.93
C SER A 127 4.09 6.45 -19.31
N VAL A 128 2.75 6.46 -19.35
CA VAL A 128 1.99 6.45 -20.61
C VAL A 128 0.96 7.58 -20.65
N ALA A 129 0.61 8.02 -21.86
CA ALA A 129 -0.47 8.97 -22.05
C ALA A 129 -1.82 8.28 -21.77
N ILE A 130 -2.60 8.85 -20.85
CA ILE A 130 -3.92 8.34 -20.49
C ILE A 130 -4.95 8.89 -21.47
N ASP A 131 -5.37 8.06 -22.42
CA ASP A 131 -6.47 8.37 -23.33
C ASP A 131 -7.85 7.92 -22.74
N PRO A 132 -8.98 8.32 -23.35
CA PRO A 132 -10.30 7.93 -22.87
C PRO A 132 -10.57 6.41 -22.87
N VAL A 133 -9.84 5.62 -23.67
CA VAL A 133 -9.98 4.16 -23.70
C VAL A 133 -9.29 3.56 -22.48
N LEU A 134 -8.05 3.96 -22.22
CA LEU A 134 -7.29 3.51 -21.05
C LEU A 134 -7.92 3.99 -19.74
N ALA A 135 -8.44 5.22 -19.68
CA ALA A 135 -9.16 5.72 -18.52
C ALA A 135 -10.42 4.89 -18.22
N ARG A 136 -11.17 4.47 -19.26
CA ARG A 136 -12.33 3.59 -19.10
C ARG A 136 -11.93 2.20 -18.63
N ASP A 137 -10.85 1.64 -19.17
CA ASP A 137 -10.33 0.34 -18.74
C ASP A 137 -9.87 0.40 -17.28
N PHE A 138 -9.13 1.44 -16.89
CA PHE A 138 -8.75 1.69 -15.50
C PHE A 138 -9.96 1.70 -14.55
N GLY A 139 -10.99 2.50 -14.85
CA GLY A 139 -12.21 2.54 -14.04
C GLY A 139 -12.93 1.17 -13.98
N THR A 140 -12.93 0.43 -15.08
CA THR A 140 -13.53 -0.93 -15.15
C THR A 140 -12.76 -1.92 -14.28
N LYS A 141 -11.42 -1.90 -14.32
CA LYS A 141 -10.57 -2.77 -13.50
C LYS A 141 -10.64 -2.41 -12.02
N LEU A 142 -10.66 -1.12 -11.70
CA LEU A 142 -10.79 -0.65 -10.32
C LEU A 142 -12.15 -1.06 -9.73
N ALA A 143 -13.24 -0.93 -10.49
CA ALA A 143 -14.55 -1.42 -10.07
C ALA A 143 -14.58 -2.94 -9.84
N ALA A 144 -13.88 -3.72 -10.67
CA ALA A 144 -13.76 -5.17 -10.48
C ALA A 144 -12.96 -5.52 -9.22
N PHE A 145 -11.87 -4.79 -8.95
CA PHE A 145 -11.09 -4.91 -7.72
C PHE A 145 -11.94 -4.60 -6.48
N ASP A 146 -12.64 -3.48 -6.49
CA ASP A 146 -13.58 -3.05 -5.44
C ASP A 146 -14.69 -4.08 -5.20
N THR A 147 -15.21 -4.68 -6.27
CA THR A 147 -16.23 -5.74 -6.18
C THR A 147 -15.66 -7.00 -5.52
N ALA A 148 -14.41 -7.37 -5.80
CA ALA A 148 -13.76 -8.53 -5.18
C ALA A 148 -13.56 -8.34 -3.67
N LEU A 149 -13.40 -7.10 -3.21
CA LEU A 149 -13.35 -6.74 -1.79
C LEU A 149 -14.74 -6.50 -1.18
N GLY A 150 -15.81 -6.65 -1.97
CA GLY A 150 -17.19 -6.52 -1.53
C GLY A 150 -17.49 -7.43 -0.35
N GLY A 151 -17.85 -6.85 0.79
CA GLY A 151 -18.16 -7.60 2.00
C GLY A 151 -16.97 -8.06 2.84
N PHE A 152 -15.73 -7.90 2.36
CA PHE A 152 -14.52 -8.20 3.15
C PHE A 152 -14.51 -7.39 4.45
N ARG A 153 -14.07 -8.02 5.54
CA ARG A 153 -13.92 -7.41 6.87
C ARG A 153 -12.66 -7.87 7.57
N HIS A 154 -12.00 -6.96 8.27
CA HIS A 154 -10.87 -7.30 9.13
C HIS A 154 -10.75 -6.31 10.29
N ALA A 155 -10.25 -6.75 11.46
CA ALA A 155 -10.12 -5.89 12.63
C ALA A 155 -9.17 -4.70 12.42
N GLY A 156 -8.25 -4.81 11.46
CA GLY A 156 -7.30 -3.75 11.07
C GLY A 156 -7.72 -2.90 9.86
N GLU A 157 -8.98 -2.95 9.42
CA GLU A 157 -9.45 -2.29 8.19
C GLU A 157 -9.59 -0.76 8.27
N SER A 158 -9.33 -0.17 9.43
CA SER A 158 -9.38 1.28 9.66
C SER A 158 -8.06 1.80 10.23
N PRO A 159 -6.94 1.69 9.48
CA PRO A 159 -5.67 2.26 9.90
C PRO A 159 -5.77 3.78 9.98
N LEU A 160 -4.94 4.40 10.83
CA LEU A 160 -4.88 5.86 10.94
C LEU A 160 -4.02 6.42 9.79
N LEU A 161 -4.65 6.80 8.68
CA LEU A 161 -3.99 7.46 7.53
C LEU A 161 -4.33 8.95 7.50
N LEU A 162 -3.35 9.80 7.20
CA LEU A 162 -3.55 11.25 7.10
C LEU A 162 -4.46 11.67 5.93
N TRP A 163 -4.45 10.87 4.86
CA TRP A 163 -5.26 11.08 3.67
C TRP A 163 -6.56 10.27 3.67
N ASP A 164 -6.97 9.73 4.82
CA ASP A 164 -8.33 9.21 4.97
C ASP A 164 -9.33 10.37 4.84
N LEU A 165 -10.05 10.41 3.73
CA LEU A 165 -11.03 11.46 3.44
C LEU A 165 -12.16 11.53 4.48
N GLN A 166 -12.43 10.44 5.21
CA GLN A 166 -13.41 10.43 6.29
C GLN A 166 -12.98 11.31 7.48
N ARG A 167 -11.68 11.59 7.58
CA ARG A 167 -11.03 12.30 8.67
C ARG A 167 -10.53 13.69 8.25
N ALA A 168 -11.01 14.21 7.11
CA ALA A 168 -10.57 15.49 6.56
C ALA A 168 -10.67 16.67 7.54
N THR A 169 -11.60 16.61 8.50
CA THR A 169 -11.77 17.62 9.56
C THR A 169 -10.58 17.70 10.51
N GLU A 170 -9.86 16.59 10.72
CA GLU A 170 -8.68 16.53 11.59
C GLU A 170 -7.50 17.33 11.01
N LEU A 171 -7.50 17.58 9.70
CA LEU A 171 -6.49 18.42 9.05
C LEU A 171 -6.58 19.89 9.48
N ARG A 172 -7.67 20.32 10.14
CA ARG A 172 -7.86 21.69 10.61
C ARG A 172 -6.75 22.13 11.57
N GLU A 173 -6.24 21.21 12.40
CA GLU A 173 -5.13 21.47 13.32
C GLU A 173 -3.81 21.77 12.60
N LEU A 174 -3.69 21.35 11.33
CA LEU A 174 -2.48 21.54 10.52
C LEU A 174 -2.48 22.86 9.73
N LEU A 175 -3.60 23.58 9.69
CA LEU A 175 -3.70 24.85 8.94
C LEU A 175 -2.66 25.88 9.37
N GLY A 176 -2.24 25.84 10.64
CA GLY A 176 -1.23 26.72 11.21
C GLY A 176 0.17 26.54 10.60
N PHE A 177 0.43 25.44 9.90
CA PHE A 177 1.70 25.17 9.22
C PHE A 177 1.71 25.61 7.75
N ILE A 178 0.62 26.23 7.26
CA ILE A 178 0.55 26.75 5.88
C ILE A 178 0.96 28.23 5.87
N ASP A 179 2.19 28.51 5.43
CA ASP A 179 2.72 29.88 5.37
C ASP A 179 1.98 30.77 4.35
N ASP A 180 1.56 30.20 3.21
CA ASP A 180 0.77 30.93 2.21
C ASP A 180 -0.66 31.13 2.71
N GLY A 181 -0.95 32.33 3.22
CA GLY A 181 -2.28 32.67 3.73
C GLY A 181 -3.41 32.56 2.69
N ALA A 182 -3.14 32.69 1.39
CA ALA A 182 -4.16 32.48 0.36
C ALA A 182 -4.46 30.98 0.19
N LEU A 183 -3.42 30.14 0.19
CA LEU A 183 -3.57 28.68 0.22
C LEU A 183 -4.29 28.24 1.51
N GLY A 184 -3.87 28.72 2.68
CA GLY A 184 -4.46 28.38 3.97
C GLY A 184 -5.96 28.70 4.03
N ARG A 185 -6.39 29.85 3.50
CA ARG A 185 -7.82 30.19 3.39
C ARG A 185 -8.60 29.26 2.45
N ARG A 186 -7.99 28.80 1.34
CA ARG A 186 -8.63 27.83 0.43
C ARG A 186 -8.78 26.46 1.09
N VAL A 187 -7.74 25.98 1.78
CA VAL A 187 -7.78 24.70 2.51
C VAL A 187 -8.82 24.77 3.64
N ALA A 188 -8.82 25.84 4.44
CA ALA A 188 -9.82 26.03 5.49
C ALA A 188 -11.25 25.98 4.95
N ARG A 189 -11.53 26.67 3.83
CA ARG A 189 -12.84 26.64 3.18
C ARG A 189 -13.23 25.23 2.72
N ALA A 190 -12.29 24.46 2.17
CA ALA A 190 -12.59 23.08 1.77
C ALA A 190 -12.95 22.19 2.98
N ILE A 191 -12.30 22.39 4.12
CA ILE A 191 -12.65 21.70 5.37
C ILE A 191 -14.04 22.14 5.87
N ASP A 192 -14.33 23.45 5.86
CA ASP A 192 -15.64 23.98 6.24
C ASP A 192 -16.76 23.41 5.34
N ASP A 193 -16.52 23.34 4.03
CA ASP A 193 -17.47 22.76 3.06
C ASP A 193 -17.68 21.25 3.31
N PHE A 194 -16.63 20.51 3.65
CA PHE A 194 -16.73 19.10 4.02
C PHE A 194 -17.55 18.90 5.30
N GLU A 195 -17.30 19.69 6.35
CA GLU A 195 -18.02 19.64 7.63
C GLU A 195 -19.51 19.95 7.45
N ALA A 196 -19.83 20.96 6.63
CA ALA A 196 -21.21 21.38 6.42
C ALA A 196 -21.99 20.39 5.54
N ASN A 197 -21.37 19.84 4.49
CA ASN A 197 -22.09 19.14 3.44
C ASN A 197 -21.85 17.62 3.41
N VAL A 198 -20.66 17.14 3.78
CA VAL A 198 -20.26 15.74 3.62
C VAL A 198 -20.30 14.98 4.94
N ALA A 199 -19.70 15.52 6.01
CA ALA A 199 -19.62 14.87 7.31
C ALA A 199 -20.98 14.42 7.90
N PRO A 200 -22.10 15.16 7.73
CA PRO A 200 -23.40 14.72 8.22
C PRO A 200 -23.96 13.51 7.47
N GLN A 201 -23.54 13.31 6.21
CA GLN A 201 -24.07 12.28 5.31
C GLN A 201 -23.16 11.06 5.20
N ILE A 202 -21.85 11.20 5.47
CA ILE A 202 -20.84 10.17 5.21
C ILE A 202 -21.14 8.84 5.91
N LYS A 203 -21.70 8.88 7.13
CA LYS A 203 -22.07 7.69 7.91
C LYS A 203 -23.24 6.90 7.29
N ALA A 204 -24.05 7.53 6.44
CA ALA A 204 -25.15 6.87 5.74
C ALA A 204 -24.73 6.29 4.38
N LEU A 205 -23.52 6.61 3.90
CA LEU A 205 -23.00 6.10 2.64
C LEU A 205 -22.51 4.65 2.81
N ARG A 206 -22.54 3.90 1.71
CA ARG A 206 -21.92 2.57 1.66
C ARG A 206 -20.41 2.71 1.84
N THR A 207 -19.82 1.84 2.65
CA THR A 207 -18.37 1.72 2.82
C THR A 207 -17.91 0.31 2.48
N GLN A 208 -16.64 0.17 2.12
CA GLN A 208 -15.97 -1.11 1.89
C GLN A 208 -14.46 -0.90 1.95
N VAL A 209 -13.71 -1.98 2.11
CA VAL A 209 -12.26 -1.89 1.92
C VAL A 209 -11.96 -1.54 0.46
N ILE A 210 -11.12 -0.54 0.26
CA ILE A 210 -10.65 -0.09 -1.05
C ILE A 210 -9.12 -0.12 -1.10
N HIS A 211 -8.56 0.07 -2.31
CA HIS A 211 -7.11 0.20 -2.49
C HIS A 211 -6.54 1.39 -1.69
N GLY A 212 -7.31 2.48 -1.60
CA GLY A 212 -6.95 3.71 -0.89
C GLY A 212 -5.95 4.60 -1.62
N ASP A 213 -5.14 4.05 -2.53
CA ASP A 213 -4.13 4.81 -3.28
C ASP A 213 -3.94 4.34 -4.75
N ALA A 214 -5.05 4.19 -5.49
CA ALA A 214 -5.03 3.77 -6.90
C ALA A 214 -4.64 4.92 -7.85
N ASN A 215 -3.41 5.43 -7.73
CA ASN A 215 -2.86 6.52 -8.54
C ASN A 215 -1.95 5.99 -9.68
N PRO A 216 -1.56 6.80 -10.68
CA PRO A 216 -0.78 6.32 -11.83
C PRO A 216 0.57 5.65 -11.53
N GLU A 217 1.17 5.90 -10.37
CA GLU A 217 2.43 5.25 -9.93
C GLU A 217 2.18 3.85 -9.33
N ASN A 218 0.94 3.53 -8.98
CA ASN A 218 0.54 2.24 -8.39
C ASN A 218 -0.27 1.35 -9.34
N ILE A 219 -0.43 1.77 -10.59
CA ILE A 219 -1.17 1.03 -11.62
C ILE A 219 -0.22 0.59 -12.70
N LEU A 220 -0.27 -0.70 -13.05
CA LEU A 220 0.48 -1.27 -14.15
C LEU A 220 -0.39 -1.33 -15.40
N VAL A 221 0.22 -1.09 -16.55
CA VAL A 221 -0.36 -1.32 -17.87
C VAL A 221 0.32 -2.48 -18.57
N ALA A 222 -0.47 -3.21 -19.36
CA ALA A 222 0.04 -4.30 -20.19
C ALA A 222 1.06 -3.77 -21.20
N PRO A 223 1.96 -4.62 -21.75
CA PRO A 223 2.95 -4.21 -22.75
C PRO A 223 2.35 -3.51 -23.99
N SER A 224 1.09 -3.79 -24.32
CA SER A 224 0.36 -3.11 -25.39
C SER A 224 0.04 -1.63 -25.08
N ARG A 225 0.18 -1.22 -23.81
CA ARG A 225 -0.15 0.10 -23.25
C ARG A 225 -1.60 0.52 -23.45
N ARG A 226 -2.48 -0.45 -23.70
CA ARG A 226 -3.91 -0.22 -23.99
C ARG A 226 -4.85 -0.74 -22.92
N SER A 227 -4.32 -1.37 -21.88
CA SER A 227 -5.12 -1.93 -20.79
C SER A 227 -4.32 -1.95 -19.50
N VAL A 228 -5.00 -1.72 -18.38
CA VAL A 228 -4.48 -1.94 -17.03
C VAL A 228 -4.27 -3.43 -16.82
N SER A 229 -3.06 -3.80 -16.41
CA SER A 229 -2.63 -5.18 -16.14
C SER A 229 -2.61 -5.50 -14.65
N GLY A 230 -2.50 -4.50 -13.78
CA GLY A 230 -2.55 -4.74 -12.34
C GLY A 230 -2.50 -3.51 -11.45
N PHE A 231 -2.71 -3.76 -10.18
CA PHE A 231 -2.63 -2.83 -9.06
C PHE A 231 -1.47 -3.27 -8.18
N ILE A 232 -0.66 -2.33 -7.73
CA ILE A 232 0.44 -2.56 -6.80
C ILE A 232 0.34 -1.59 -5.63
N ASP A 233 1.15 -1.85 -4.61
CA ASP A 233 1.21 -1.11 -3.37
C ASP A 233 -0.11 -0.98 -2.58
N PHE A 234 -0.34 -1.99 -1.74
CA PHE A 234 -1.54 -2.13 -0.93
C PHE A 234 -1.32 -1.50 0.47
N GLY A 235 -0.37 -0.56 0.60
CA GLY A 235 0.02 0.06 1.86
C GLY A 235 -1.09 0.89 2.50
N ASP A 236 -1.92 1.53 1.69
CA ASP A 236 -2.92 2.50 2.13
C ASP A 236 -4.35 2.03 1.99
N MET A 237 -4.54 0.71 1.97
CA MET A 237 -5.88 0.16 2.08
C MET A 237 -6.55 0.61 3.37
N LEU A 238 -7.82 0.92 3.26
CA LEU A 238 -8.69 1.29 4.37
C LEU A 238 -10.15 1.04 3.97
N ARG A 239 -11.03 1.15 4.95
CA ARG A 239 -12.48 1.12 4.79
C ARG A 239 -13.11 2.50 4.92
#